data_AF-D8PRX5-F1
#
_entry.id   AF-D8PRX5-F1
#
_cell.length_a   1.000
_cell.length_b   1.000
_cell.length_c   1.000
_cell.angle_alpha   90.00
_cell.angle_beta   90.00
_cell.angle_gamma   90.00
#
_symmetry.space_group_name_H-M   'P 1'
#
loop_
_entity.id
_entity.type
_entity.pdbx_description
1 polymer ?
#
loop_
_entity_poly.entity_id
_entity_poly.type
_entity_poly.pdbx_seq_one_letter_code
_entity_poly.pdbx_strand_id
1 'polypeptide(L)' 'MLPSVLPSKPAVRDISSTKEDIEKAAKLGKATNPEETALFICAYEDCNRLYPNRERLMNHRRRDHKTEDDGDILTWNE' A
#
# COMPACT_ATOMS: atom_id res chain seq x y z
N MET A 1 16.26 -10.47 19.99
CA MET A 1 15.24 -11.46 20.39
C MET A 1 13.89 -10.73 20.37
N LEU A 2 13.12 -10.83 19.28
CA LEU A 2 11.81 -10.16 19.15
C LEU A 2 10.73 -11.05 19.80
N PRO A 3 9.88 -10.52 20.70
CA PRO A 3 8.91 -11.35 21.39
C PRO A 3 7.70 -11.68 20.51
N SER A 4 7.43 -12.98 20.51
CA SER A 4 6.15 -13.69 20.41
C SER A 4 5.04 -13.04 19.59
N VAL A 5 4.94 -13.53 18.36
CA VAL A 5 3.72 -13.56 17.55
C VAL A 5 2.52 -13.85 18.45
N LEU A 6 1.51 -12.97 18.44
CA LEU A 6 0.27 -13.20 19.16
C LEU A 6 -0.35 -14.52 18.66
N PRO A 7 -0.90 -15.37 19.54
CA PRO A 7 -1.52 -16.62 19.11
C PRO A 7 -2.68 -16.32 18.14
N SER A 8 -2.71 -17.04 17.03
CA SER A 8 -3.77 -16.91 16.03
C SER A 8 -5.12 -17.22 16.67
N LYS A 9 -6.02 -16.24 16.71
CA LYS A 9 -7.41 -16.41 17.16
C LYS A 9 -8.33 -16.46 15.95
N PRO A 10 -9.37 -17.31 15.94
CA PRO A 10 -10.34 -17.32 14.87
C PRO A 10 -11.06 -15.98 14.79
N ALA A 11 -11.27 -15.47 13.57
CA ALA A 11 -12.04 -14.26 13.34
C ALA A 11 -13.51 -14.54 13.68
N VAL A 12 -14.00 -13.90 14.76
CA VAL A 12 -15.40 -14.01 15.17
C VAL A 12 -16.23 -13.01 14.39
N ARG A 13 -17.43 -13.41 13.96
CA ARG A 13 -18.36 -12.52 13.25
C ARG A 13 -18.78 -11.39 14.20
N ASP A 14 -18.74 -10.16 13.70
CA ASP A 14 -19.21 -9.01 14.46
C ASP A 14 -20.72 -9.12 14.70
N ILE A 15 -21.14 -8.96 15.96
CA ILE A 15 -22.55 -9.02 16.40
C ILE A 15 -23.04 -7.70 17.00
N SER A 16 -22.16 -6.70 17.10
CA SER A 16 -22.42 -5.46 17.85
C SER A 16 -22.52 -4.23 16.95
N SER A 17 -21.92 -4.26 15.76
CA SER A 17 -21.90 -3.14 14.83
C SER A 17 -23.28 -2.99 14.19
N THR A 18 -23.90 -1.82 14.36
CA THR A 18 -25.16 -1.54 13.65
C THR A 18 -24.89 -1.16 12.20
N LYS A 19 -25.95 -1.12 11.38
CA LYS A 19 -25.83 -0.72 9.97
C LYS A 19 -25.28 0.71 9.82
N GLU A 20 -25.66 1.61 10.72
CA GLU A 20 -25.16 2.99 10.71
C GLU A 20 -23.66 3.08 10.99
N ASP A 21 -23.13 2.22 11.86
CA ASP A 21 -21.69 2.17 12.15
C ASP A 21 -20.88 1.72 10.91
N ILE A 22 -21.41 0.76 10.16
CA ILE A 22 -20.80 0.28 8.91
C ILE A 22 -20.81 1.39 7.86
N GLU A 23 -21.93 2.11 7.71
CA GLU A 23 -22.04 3.23 6.77
C GLU A 23 -21.13 4.40 7.16
N LYS A 24 -20.93 4.65 8.47
CA LYS A 24 -19.99 5.65 8.97
C LYS A 24 -18.54 5.24 8.73
N ALA A 25 -18.21 3.96 8.94
CA ALA A 25 -16.88 3.42 8.66
C ALA A 25 -16.54 3.44 7.16
N ALA A 26 -17.52 3.17 6.30
CA ALA A 26 -17.37 3.27 4.84
C ALA A 26 -17.00 4.69 4.37
N LYS A 27 -17.32 5.73 5.15
CA LYS A 27 -16.91 7.12 4.86
C LYS A 27 -15.46 7.42 5.28
N LEU A 28 -14.86 6.62 6.15
CA LEU A 28 -13.49 6.81 6.64
C LEU A 28 -12.46 6.24 5.65
N GLY A 29 -12.78 5.12 5.01
CA GLY A 29 -11.95 4.52 3.97
C GLY A 29 -12.42 4.95 2.59
N LYS A 30 -11.68 5.81 1.90
CA LYS A 30 -11.86 5.94 0.45
C LYS A 30 -11.32 4.67 -0.21
N ALA A 31 -12.21 3.77 -0.61
CA ALA A 31 -11.86 2.74 -1.58
C ALA A 31 -11.62 3.46 -2.90
N THR A 32 -10.35 3.68 -3.24
CA THR A 32 -9.97 4.30 -4.51
C THR A 32 -9.77 3.23 -5.56
N ASN A 33 -10.13 3.55 -6.79
CA ASN A 33 -9.89 2.66 -7.91
C ASN A 33 -8.39 2.67 -8.28
N PRO A 34 -7.87 1.59 -8.90
CA PRO A 34 -6.51 1.56 -9.46
C PRO A 34 -6.21 2.77 -10.35
N GLU A 35 -7.20 3.20 -11.11
CA GLU A 35 -7.13 4.37 -12.00
C GLU A 35 -7.05 5.70 -11.24
N GLU A 36 -7.69 5.78 -10.06
CA GLU A 36 -7.71 7.00 -9.23
C GLU A 36 -6.53 7.10 -8.28
N THR A 37 -5.91 5.98 -7.92
CA THR A 37 -4.72 5.95 -7.04
C THR A 37 -3.74 4.91 -7.52
N ALA A 38 -3.11 5.20 -8.66
CA ALA A 38 -2.00 4.37 -9.15
C ALA A 38 -0.88 4.34 -8.11
N LEU A 39 -0.50 3.14 -7.68
CA LEU A 39 0.64 2.91 -6.81
C LEU A 39 1.84 2.53 -7.69
N PHE A 40 2.94 3.26 -7.52
CA PHE A 40 4.21 3.02 -8.17
C PHE A 40 5.20 2.45 -7.15
N ILE A 41 5.73 1.27 -7.42
CA ILE A 41 6.59 0.53 -6.51
C ILE A 41 8.00 0.48 -7.10
N CYS A 42 9.00 0.87 -6.32
CA CYS A 42 10.41 0.69 -6.68
C CYS A 42 10.77 -0.80 -6.56
N ALA A 43 10.97 -1.49 -7.70
CA ALA A 43 11.41 -2.88 -7.71
C ALA A 43 12.95 -3.02 -7.76
N TYR A 44 13.68 -1.97 -7.40
CA TYR A 44 15.12 -2.04 -7.21
C TYR A 44 15.44 -2.95 -6.00
N GLU A 45 16.54 -3.70 -6.08
CA GLU A 45 16.94 -4.67 -5.06
C GLU A 45 16.84 -4.09 -3.64
N ASP A 46 16.09 -4.79 -2.77
CA ASP A 46 15.82 -4.43 -1.37
C ASP A 46 15.10 -3.10 -1.10
N CYS A 47 14.54 -2.42 -2.11
CA CYS A 47 13.85 -1.14 -1.90
C CYS A 47 12.35 -1.27 -1.61
N ASN A 48 11.57 -1.81 -2.54
CA ASN A 48 10.11 -2.05 -2.43
C ASN A 48 9.29 -0.85 -1.91
N ARG A 49 9.76 0.38 -2.09
CA ARG A 49 9.08 1.60 -1.62
C ARG A 49 7.92 1.97 -2.55
N LEU A 50 6.78 2.30 -1.94
CA LEU A 50 5.57 2.70 -2.65
C LEU A 50 5.45 4.22 -2.74
N TYR A 51 5.04 4.69 -3.91
CA TYR A 51 4.82 6.10 -4.21
C TYR A 51 3.47 6.29 -4.93
N PRO A 52 2.76 7.39 -4.66
CA PRO A 52 1.51 7.70 -5.35
C PRO A 52 1.74 8.28 -6.75
N ASN A 53 2.96 8.73 -7.07
CA ASN A 53 3.30 9.39 -8.33
C ASN A 53 4.62 8.86 -8.88
N ARG A 54 4.69 8.69 -10.21
CA ARG A 54 5.90 8.29 -10.93
C ARG A 54 7.07 9.23 -10.71
N GLU A 55 6.84 10.54 -10.69
CA GLU A 55 7.90 11.55 -10.48
C GLU A 55 8.58 11.40 -9.11
N ARG A 56 7.80 11.06 -8.06
CA ARG A 56 8.36 10.84 -6.71
C ARG A 56 9.22 9.60 -6.66
N LEU A 57 8.78 8.53 -7.34
CA LEU A 57 9.56 7.31 -7.48
C LEU A 57 10.89 7.57 -8.22
N MET A 58 10.85 8.35 -9.31
CA MET A 58 12.04 8.71 -10.06
C MET A 58 13.04 9.53 -9.27
N ASN A 59 12.56 10.51 -8.51
CA ASN A 59 13.43 11.28 -7.62
C ASN A 59 14.06 10.40 -6.54
N HIS A 60 13.30 9.45 -5.99
CA HIS A 60 13.85 8.46 -5.07
C HIS A 60 14.93 7.60 -5.72
N ARG A 61 14.69 7.04 -6.92
CA ARG A 61 15.70 6.26 -7.66
C ARG A 61 16.98 7.04 -7.90
N ARG A 62 16.86 8.31 -8.30
CA ARG A 62 18.03 9.19 -8.50
C ARG A 62 18.82 9.42 -7.22
N ARG A 63 18.14 9.56 -6.07
CA ARG A 63 18.78 9.89 -4.78
C ARG A 63 19.33 8.68 -4.05
N ASP A 64 18.58 7.60 -3.98
CA ASP A 64 18.92 6.40 -3.21
C ASP A 64 19.68 5.37 -4.05
N HIS A 65 19.35 5.23 -5.34
CA HIS A 65 19.92 4.19 -6.22
C HIS A 65 20.86 4.74 -7.30
N LYS A 66 20.92 6.07 -7.49
CA LYS A 66 21.71 6.75 -8.55
C LYS A 66 21.48 6.19 -9.95
N THR A 67 20.32 5.57 -10.16
CA THR A 67 19.88 5.03 -11.45
C THR A 67 18.69 5.86 -11.95
N GLU A 68 18.65 6.05 -13.27
CA GLU A 68 17.55 6.69 -13.98
C GLU A 68 16.79 5.67 -14.85
N ASP A 69 17.11 4.37 -14.68
CA ASP A 69 16.43 3.32 -15.41
C ASP A 69 14.95 3.26 -15.01
N ASP A 70 14.12 2.91 -15.98
CA ASP A 70 12.66 2.90 -15.88
C ASP A 70 12.11 1.46 -15.84
N GLY A 71 12.97 0.45 -15.98
CA GLY A 71 12.60 -0.95 -16.16
C GLY A 71 12.01 -1.62 -14.92
N ASP A 72 12.54 -1.34 -13.72
CA ASP A 72 12.05 -1.97 -12.48
C ASP A 72 11.06 -1.08 -11.71
N ILE A 73 10.02 -0.64 -12.40
CA ILE A 73 8.86 0.03 -11.79
C ILE A 73 7.66 -0.90 -11.92
N LEU A 74 7.18 -1.41 -10.79
CA LEU A 74 5.93 -2.17 -10.73
C LEU A 74 4.80 -1.18 -10.47
N THR A 75 3.74 -1.26 -11.29
CA THR A 75 2.52 -0.48 -11.07
C THR A 75 1.35 -1.42 -10.87
N TRP A 76 0.42 -1.07 -9.99
CA TRP A 76 -0.75 -1.90 -9.70
C TRP A 76 -1.83 -1.85 -10.82
N ASN A 77 -1.55 -1.20 -11.96
CA ASN A 77 -2.48 -1.03 -13.09
C ASN A 77 -2.23 -2.01 -14.26
N GLU A 78 -1.29 -2.96 -14.14
CA GLU A 78 -1.01 -3.98 -15.18
C GLU A 78 -1.03 -5.41 -14.62
#